data_AF-A0A8J7EGL3-F1
#
_entry.id   AF-A0A8J7EGL3-F1
#
_cell.length_a   1.000
_cell.length_b   1.000
_cell.length_c   1.000
_cell.angle_alpha   90.00
_cell.angle_beta   90.00
_cell.angle_gamma   90.00
#
_symmetry.space_group_name_H-M   'P 1'
#
loop_
_entity.id
_entity.type
_entity.pdbx_description
1 polymer ?
#
loop_
_entity_poly.entity_id
_entity_poly.type
_entity_poly.pdbx_seq_one_letter_code
_entity_poly.pdbx_strand_id
1 'polypeptide(L)'
;METLSPLLPLIGSLVGVLLTGAIGVATYSWQERAKRQTELTERRQRLYEDLNGALFGLILAKTSQDRRRILADIEKGWLFASDDVLAALFDYMDIYDRHWVDAKGDIQSLIQADETARRQIEMAMADIFLAMRRDLRSTQISESLAKDYMHFYQCGMLAGDPIEITSPD
;
A
#
# COMPACT_ATOMS: atom_id res chain seq x y z
N MET A 1 -33.94 9.25 -62.81
CA MET A 1 -33.71 9.23 -61.35
C MET A 1 -32.58 8.25 -61.05
N GLU A 2 -31.32 8.58 -61.38
CA GLU A 2 -30.19 7.65 -61.21
C GLU A 2 -28.88 8.39 -60.88
N THR A 3 -28.88 9.22 -59.83
CA THR A 3 -27.66 9.93 -59.39
C THR A 3 -27.32 9.77 -57.92
N LEU A 4 -28.15 9.07 -57.13
CA LEU A 4 -27.91 8.83 -55.70
C LEU A 4 -27.21 7.49 -55.41
N SER A 5 -27.18 6.56 -56.37
CA SER A 5 -26.55 5.24 -56.21
C SER A 5 -25.02 5.27 -56.00
N PRO A 6 -24.23 6.19 -56.60
CA PRO A 6 -22.77 6.20 -56.40
C PRO A 6 -22.32 6.89 -55.10
N LEU A 7 -23.20 7.61 -54.40
CA LEU A 7 -22.89 8.31 -53.13
C LEU A 7 -23.06 7.40 -51.90
N LEU A 8 -23.94 6.40 -51.95
CA LEU A 8 -24.16 5.40 -50.91
C LEU A 8 -22.89 4.65 -50.43
N PRO A 9 -22.00 4.14 -51.32
CA PRO A 9 -20.76 3.49 -50.88
C PRO A 9 -19.77 4.47 -50.25
N LEU A 10 -19.81 5.74 -50.66
CA LEU A 10 -18.96 6.82 -50.14
C LEU A 10 -19.43 7.29 -48.75
N ILE A 11 -20.73 7.37 -48.52
CA ILE A 11 -21.32 7.65 -47.20
C ILE A 11 -21.11 6.45 -46.27
N GLY A 12 -21.28 5.22 -46.76
CA GLY A 12 -21.00 4.00 -46.01
C GLY A 12 -19.54 3.86 -45.59
N SER A 13 -18.59 4.20 -46.46
CA SER A 13 -17.17 4.20 -46.13
C SER A 13 -16.79 5.29 -45.12
N LEU A 14 -17.38 6.49 -45.24
CA LEU A 14 -17.12 7.60 -44.31
C LEU A 14 -17.69 7.32 -42.91
N VAL A 15 -18.89 6.71 -42.83
CA VAL A 15 -19.47 6.23 -41.58
C VAL A 15 -18.64 5.09 -40.98
N GLY A 16 -18.14 4.16 -41.80
CA GLY A 16 -17.23 3.09 -41.36
C GLY A 16 -15.91 3.62 -40.78
N VAL A 17 -15.32 4.65 -41.39
CA VAL A 17 -14.10 5.31 -40.90
C VAL A 17 -14.36 6.09 -39.60
N LEU A 18 -15.51 6.76 -39.49
CA LEU A 18 -15.89 7.45 -38.25
C LEU A 18 -16.16 6.47 -37.10
N LEU A 19 -16.84 5.35 -37.37
CA LEU A 19 -17.09 4.29 -36.37
C LEU A 19 -15.78 3.63 -35.92
N THR A 20 -14.91 3.24 -36.85
CA THR A 20 -13.61 2.66 -36.52
C THR A 20 -12.69 3.64 -35.80
N GLY A 21 -12.69 4.92 -36.20
CA GLY A 21 -11.99 5.99 -35.50
C GLY A 21 -12.51 6.21 -34.07
N ALA A 22 -13.84 6.25 -33.88
CA ALA A 22 -14.45 6.40 -32.56
C ALA A 22 -14.16 5.20 -31.64
N ILE A 23 -14.21 3.97 -32.17
CA ILE A 23 -13.85 2.75 -31.44
C ILE A 23 -12.36 2.77 -31.08
N GLY A 24 -11.49 3.21 -31.98
CA GLY A 24 -10.05 3.37 -31.72
C GLY A 24 -9.76 4.34 -30.59
N VAL A 25 -10.40 5.52 -30.58
CA VAL A 25 -10.26 6.52 -29.51
C VAL A 25 -10.81 5.99 -28.19
N ALA A 26 -11.97 5.32 -28.19
CA ALA A 26 -12.55 4.73 -26.98
C ALA A 26 -11.62 3.65 -26.39
N THR A 27 -11.10 2.75 -27.23
CA THR A 27 -10.18 1.68 -26.82
C THR A 27 -8.88 2.24 -26.29
N TYR A 28 -8.30 3.24 -26.95
CA TYR A 28 -7.10 3.94 -26.50
C TYR A 28 -7.32 4.61 -25.14
N SER A 29 -8.43 5.35 -24.97
CA SER A 29 -8.76 6.01 -23.71
C SER A 29 -8.96 5.02 -22.56
N TRP A 30 -9.52 3.84 -22.86
CA TRP A 30 -9.68 2.76 -21.88
C TRP A 30 -8.35 2.12 -21.51
N GLN A 31 -7.49 1.81 -22.49
CA GLN A 31 -6.14 1.29 -22.24
C GLN A 31 -5.28 2.28 -21.44
N GLU A 32 -5.36 3.56 -21.75
CA GLU A 32 -4.59 4.57 -21.02
C GLU A 32 -5.12 4.80 -19.61
N ARG A 33 -6.45 4.76 -19.40
CA ARG A 33 -7.03 4.74 -18.05
C ARG A 33 -6.62 3.50 -17.27
N ALA A 34 -6.64 2.32 -17.91
CA ALA A 34 -6.22 1.07 -17.29
C ALA A 34 -4.73 1.12 -16.90
N LYS A 35 -3.84 1.58 -17.79
CA LYS A 35 -2.41 1.77 -17.49
C LYS A 35 -2.19 2.73 -16.32
N ARG A 36 -2.87 3.88 -16.31
CA ARG A 36 -2.79 4.85 -15.21
C ARG A 36 -3.29 4.26 -13.89
N GLN A 37 -4.35 3.44 -13.91
CA GLN A 37 -4.84 2.75 -12.72
C GLN A 37 -3.84 1.71 -12.21
N THR A 38 -3.22 0.94 -13.10
CA THR A 38 -2.15 0.00 -12.73
C THR A 38 -0.96 0.71 -12.11
N GLU A 39 -0.45 1.77 -12.74
CA GLU A 39 0.68 2.56 -12.22
C GLU A 39 0.37 3.19 -10.85
N LEU A 40 -0.85 3.72 -10.65
CA LEU A 40 -1.28 4.26 -9.36
C LEU A 40 -1.33 3.18 -8.28
N THR A 41 -1.79 1.99 -8.65
CA THR A 41 -1.87 0.83 -7.74
C THR A 41 -0.48 0.33 -7.34
N GLU A 42 0.43 0.19 -8.30
CA GLU A 42 1.83 -0.19 -8.05
C GLU A 42 2.54 0.83 -7.16
N ARG A 43 2.36 2.13 -7.43
CA ARG A 43 2.92 3.19 -6.58
C ARG A 43 2.37 3.12 -5.16
N ARG A 44 1.05 2.88 -5.01
CA ARG A 44 0.42 2.77 -3.69
C ARG A 44 0.91 1.56 -2.91
N GLN A 45 1.06 0.40 -3.57
CA GLN A 45 1.63 -0.79 -2.94
C GLN A 45 3.07 -0.57 -2.47
N ARG A 46 3.92 0.00 -3.33
CA ARG A 46 5.30 0.32 -2.97
C ARG A 46 5.38 1.27 -1.76
N LEU A 47 4.51 2.27 -1.72
CA LEU A 47 4.43 3.18 -0.57
C LEU A 47 4.01 2.46 0.72
N TYR A 48 3.14 1.46 0.63
CA TYR A 48 2.76 0.64 1.79
C TYR A 48 3.89 -0.30 2.24
N GLU A 49 4.69 -0.83 1.32
CA GLU A 49 5.90 -1.57 1.68
C GLU A 49 6.94 -0.67 2.37
N ASP A 50 7.20 0.51 1.81
CA ASP A 50 8.10 1.51 2.40
C ASP A 50 7.60 1.94 3.79
N LEU A 51 6.28 2.15 3.95
CA LEU A 51 5.65 2.46 5.23
C LEU A 51 5.87 1.35 6.25
N ASN A 52 5.71 0.08 5.86
CA ASN A 52 5.96 -1.04 6.77
C ASN A 52 7.41 -1.09 7.24
N GLY A 53 8.36 -0.95 6.31
CA GLY A 53 9.77 -0.87 6.65
C GLY A 53 10.07 0.28 7.63
N ALA A 54 9.45 1.43 7.43
CA ALA A 54 9.61 2.58 8.30
C ALA A 54 9.00 2.36 9.70
N LEU A 55 7.81 1.75 9.80
CA LEU A 55 7.18 1.42 11.09
C LEU A 55 8.06 0.47 11.93
N PHE A 56 8.64 -0.56 11.30
CA PHE A 56 9.60 -1.44 11.97
C PHE A 56 10.89 -0.71 12.35
N GLY A 57 11.41 0.13 11.45
CA GLY A 57 12.56 0.98 11.74
C GLY A 57 12.34 1.88 12.95
N LEU A 58 11.11 2.37 13.12
CA LEU A 58 10.73 3.26 14.21
C LEU A 58 10.81 2.56 15.59
N ILE A 59 10.48 1.26 15.66
CA ILE A 59 10.62 0.44 16.88
C ILE A 59 12.10 0.22 17.23
N LEU A 60 12.94 0.07 16.22
CA LEU A 60 14.38 -0.18 16.39
C LEU A 60 15.21 1.09 16.61
N ALA A 61 14.63 2.27 16.37
CA ALA A 61 15.33 3.54 16.52
C ALA A 61 15.74 3.77 17.98
N LYS A 62 17.04 3.96 18.22
CA LYS A 62 17.60 4.24 19.56
C LYS A 62 17.97 5.71 19.77
N THR A 63 18.05 6.48 18.68
CA THR A 63 18.43 7.91 18.74
C THR A 63 17.28 8.82 18.31
N SER A 64 17.24 10.02 18.88
CA SER A 64 16.25 11.04 18.47
C SER A 64 16.47 11.55 17.05
N GLN A 65 17.66 11.35 16.47
CA GLN A 65 17.94 11.72 15.08
C GLN A 65 17.38 10.67 14.11
N ASP A 66 17.60 9.38 14.41
CA ASP A 66 17.06 8.27 13.60
C ASP A 66 15.52 8.28 13.64
N ARG A 67 14.93 8.46 14.83
CA ARG A 67 13.48 8.62 14.98
C ARG A 67 12.96 9.72 14.05
N ARG A 68 13.55 10.93 14.11
CA ARG A 68 13.12 12.08 13.27
C ARG A 68 13.23 11.80 11.78
N ARG A 69 14.29 11.13 11.34
CA ARG A 69 14.46 10.74 9.93
C ARG A 69 13.35 9.78 9.49
N ILE A 70 13.08 8.75 10.29
CA ILE A 70 12.08 7.73 9.97
C ILE A 70 10.67 8.33 9.98
N LEU A 71 10.37 9.23 10.93
CA LEU A 71 9.10 9.96 10.93
C LEU A 71 8.91 10.80 9.66
N ALA A 72 9.95 11.49 9.22
CA ALA A 72 9.89 12.24 7.95
C ALA A 72 9.67 11.32 6.74
N ASP A 73 10.13 10.06 6.78
CA ASP A 73 9.87 9.09 5.72
C ASP A 73 8.43 8.54 5.79
N ILE A 74 7.87 8.35 6.99
CA ILE A 74 6.46 7.99 7.20
C ILE A 74 5.54 9.12 6.70
N GLU A 75 5.85 10.38 7.01
CA GLU A 75 5.06 11.56 6.61
C GLU A 75 4.99 11.72 5.08
N LYS A 76 6.04 11.36 4.34
CA LYS A 76 6.00 11.37 2.87
C LYS A 76 4.96 10.39 2.31
N GLY A 77 4.73 9.28 3.02
CA GLY A 77 3.71 8.29 2.67
C GLY A 77 2.28 8.77 2.81
N TRP A 78 2.05 9.85 3.58
CA TRP A 78 0.70 10.34 3.89
C TRP A 78 -0.04 10.91 2.68
N LEU A 79 0.68 11.48 1.70
CA LEU A 79 0.08 12.10 0.51
C LEU A 79 -0.69 11.13 -0.39
N PHE A 80 -0.45 9.83 -0.25
CA PHE A 80 -1.02 8.79 -1.10
C PHE A 80 -1.81 7.74 -0.32
N ALA A 81 -1.84 7.86 1.01
CA ALA A 81 -2.61 7.02 1.89
C ALA A 81 -4.11 7.38 1.82
N SER A 82 -4.98 6.40 2.01
CA SER A 82 -6.41 6.66 2.17
C SER A 82 -6.71 7.19 3.57
N ASP A 83 -7.88 7.79 3.75
CA ASP A 83 -8.32 8.34 5.04
C ASP A 83 -8.27 7.29 6.16
N ASP A 84 -8.65 6.04 5.87
CA ASP A 84 -8.59 4.92 6.83
C ASP A 84 -7.14 4.63 7.27
N VAL A 85 -6.19 4.65 6.32
CA VAL A 85 -4.76 4.41 6.61
C VAL A 85 -4.17 5.59 7.38
N LEU A 86 -4.55 6.81 7.02
CA LEU A 86 -4.13 8.02 7.74
C LEU A 86 -4.63 8.03 9.18
N ALA A 87 -5.90 7.70 9.41
CA ALA A 87 -6.47 7.61 10.75
C ALA A 87 -5.71 6.59 11.61
N ALA A 88 -5.49 5.38 11.09
CA ALA A 88 -4.73 4.34 11.79
C ALA A 88 -3.27 4.76 12.06
N LEU A 89 -2.64 5.49 11.13
CA LEU A 89 -1.29 6.02 11.32
C LEU A 89 -1.23 7.07 12.43
N PHE A 90 -2.21 7.99 12.50
CA PHE A 90 -2.26 8.97 13.59
C PHE A 90 -2.45 8.31 14.95
N ASP A 91 -3.34 7.32 15.04
CA ASP A 91 -3.56 6.58 16.28
C ASP A 91 -2.29 5.83 16.73
N TYR A 92 -1.60 5.16 15.79
CA TYR A 92 -0.30 4.54 16.07
C TYR A 92 0.75 5.55 16.52
N MET A 93 0.84 6.70 15.85
CA MET A 93 1.82 7.73 16.17
C MET A 93 1.62 8.30 17.57
N ASP A 94 0.38 8.51 18.00
CA ASP A 94 0.06 8.93 19.37
C ASP A 94 0.45 7.87 20.41
N ILE A 95 0.13 6.59 20.15
CA ILE A 95 0.52 5.47 21.01
C ILE A 95 2.04 5.37 21.10
N TYR A 96 2.73 5.41 19.96
CA TYR A 96 4.19 5.34 19.88
C TYR A 96 4.84 6.49 20.66
N ASP A 97 4.36 7.72 20.49
CA ASP A 97 4.95 8.90 21.13
C ASP A 97 4.80 8.87 22.66
N ARG A 98 3.66 8.38 23.17
CA ARG A 98 3.47 8.13 24.61
C ARG A 98 4.51 7.14 25.14
N HIS A 99 4.63 5.99 24.48
CA HIS A 99 5.59 4.95 24.88
C HIS A 99 7.05 5.37 24.68
N TRP A 100 7.36 6.24 23.71
CA TRP A 100 8.72 6.74 23.48
C TRP A 100 9.24 7.54 24.66
N VAL A 101 8.39 8.40 25.25
CA VAL A 101 8.72 9.23 26.40
C VAL A 101 8.97 8.34 27.62
N ASP A 102 8.09 7.37 27.87
CA ASP A 102 8.20 6.42 28.98
C ASP A 102 9.44 5.52 28.85
N ALA A 103 9.73 5.08 27.63
CA ALA A 103 10.88 4.27 27.29
C ALA A 103 12.22 5.04 27.24
N LYS A 104 12.21 6.37 27.40
CA LYS A 104 13.38 7.25 27.25
C LYS A 104 14.16 7.02 25.95
N GLY A 105 13.43 6.69 24.88
CA GLY A 105 13.99 6.41 23.56
C GLY A 105 14.43 4.98 23.28
N ASP A 106 14.10 4.01 24.15
CA ASP A 106 14.29 2.59 23.86
C ASP A 106 12.96 1.79 23.91
N ILE A 107 12.13 2.01 22.90
CA ILE A 107 10.83 1.35 22.79
C ILE A 107 10.96 -0.17 22.68
N GLN A 108 12.00 -0.67 22.00
CA GLN A 108 12.21 -2.12 21.87
C GLN A 108 12.34 -2.78 23.25
N SER A 109 13.14 -2.20 24.15
CA SER A 109 13.30 -2.72 25.50
C SER A 109 11.99 -2.62 26.32
N LEU A 110 11.22 -1.54 26.13
CA LEU A 110 9.90 -1.39 26.75
C LEU A 110 8.93 -2.48 26.29
N ILE A 111 8.85 -2.75 24.99
CA ILE A 111 7.97 -3.79 24.41
C ILE A 111 8.34 -5.19 24.94
N GLN A 112 9.63 -5.46 25.16
CA GLN A 112 10.07 -6.74 25.72
C GLN A 112 9.72 -6.90 27.21
N ALA A 113 9.69 -5.79 27.96
CA ALA A 113 9.47 -5.78 29.39
C ALA A 113 8.00 -5.61 29.81
N ASP A 114 7.20 -4.89 29.03
CA ASP A 114 5.80 -4.57 29.33
C ASP A 114 4.86 -5.15 28.26
N GLU A 115 4.11 -6.19 28.67
CA GLU A 115 3.13 -6.83 27.81
C GLU A 115 2.00 -5.89 27.38
N THR A 116 1.64 -4.90 28.19
CA THR A 116 0.58 -3.94 27.87
C THR A 116 1.06 -3.01 26.76
N ALA A 117 2.26 -2.45 26.89
CA ALA A 117 2.87 -1.61 25.86
C ALA A 117 3.05 -2.39 24.55
N ARG A 118 3.53 -3.65 24.63
CA ARG A 118 3.63 -4.56 23.48
C ARG A 118 2.31 -4.71 22.76
N ARG A 119 1.24 -5.10 23.48
CA ARG A 119 -0.08 -5.32 22.86
C ARG A 119 -0.63 -4.05 22.22
N GLN A 120 -0.47 -2.89 22.84
CA GLN A 120 -0.95 -1.62 22.28
C GLN A 120 -0.24 -1.29 20.96
N ILE A 121 1.09 -1.45 20.91
CA ILE A 121 1.87 -1.21 19.70
C ILE A 121 1.55 -2.23 18.61
N GLU A 122 1.47 -3.53 18.96
CA GLU A 122 1.12 -4.59 18.02
C GLU A 122 -0.29 -4.40 17.43
N MET A 123 -1.28 -4.04 18.25
CA MET A 123 -2.64 -3.76 17.80
C MET A 123 -2.68 -2.55 16.87
N ALA A 124 -2.03 -1.46 17.24
CA ALA A 124 -1.99 -0.25 16.41
C ALA A 124 -1.30 -0.50 15.05
N MET A 125 -0.21 -1.28 15.03
CA MET A 125 0.39 -1.73 13.77
C MET A 125 -0.58 -2.60 12.97
N ALA A 126 -1.25 -3.56 13.62
CA ALA A 126 -2.23 -4.43 12.96
C ALA A 126 -3.38 -3.62 12.33
N ASP A 127 -3.85 -2.56 12.99
CA ASP A 127 -4.89 -1.68 12.46
C ASP A 127 -4.42 -0.93 11.20
N ILE A 128 -3.18 -0.45 11.16
CA ILE A 128 -2.57 0.10 9.94
C ILE A 128 -2.54 -0.96 8.83
N PHE A 129 -2.08 -2.18 9.14
CA PHE A 129 -2.03 -3.26 8.17
C PHE A 129 -3.40 -3.63 7.60
N LEU A 130 -4.42 -3.67 8.46
CA LEU A 130 -5.80 -3.94 8.05
C LEU A 130 -6.37 -2.80 7.19
N ALA A 131 -6.08 -1.54 7.53
CA ALA A 131 -6.48 -0.38 6.76
C ALA A 131 -5.84 -0.40 5.35
N MET A 132 -4.54 -0.65 5.26
CA MET A 132 -3.84 -0.78 3.97
C MET A 132 -4.40 -1.94 3.15
N ARG A 133 -4.68 -3.09 3.79
CA ARG A 133 -5.27 -4.24 3.11
C ARG A 133 -6.67 -3.94 2.57
N ARG A 134 -7.49 -3.19 3.33
CA ARG A 134 -8.83 -2.78 2.88
C ARG A 134 -8.74 -1.82 1.71
N ASP A 135 -7.82 -0.86 1.78
CA ASP A 135 -7.56 0.07 0.68
C ASP A 135 -7.11 -0.66 -0.60
N LEU A 136 -6.12 -1.55 -0.50
CA LEU A 136 -5.64 -2.35 -1.62
C LEU A 136 -6.72 -3.26 -2.22
N ARG A 137 -7.61 -3.84 -1.39
CA ARG A 137 -8.75 -4.62 -1.90
C ARG A 137 -9.74 -3.76 -2.69
N SER A 138 -9.92 -2.51 -2.31
CA SER A 138 -10.81 -1.59 -3.02
C SER A 138 -10.30 -1.23 -4.42
N THR A 139 -8.98 -1.31 -4.64
CA THR A 139 -8.32 -0.97 -5.91
C THR A 139 -8.36 -2.06 -7.01
N GLN A 140 -9.09 -3.18 -6.83
CA GLN A 140 -9.23 -4.27 -7.82
C GLN A 140 -7.89 -4.76 -8.40
N ILE A 141 -6.91 -5.00 -7.53
CA ILE A 141 -5.55 -5.40 -7.92
C ILE A 141 -5.56 -6.80 -8.54
N SER A 142 -4.75 -7.03 -9.57
CA SER A 142 -4.56 -8.37 -10.12
C SER A 142 -3.89 -9.30 -9.10
N GLU A 143 -4.30 -10.57 -9.11
CA GLU A 143 -3.80 -11.57 -8.15
C GLU A 143 -2.28 -11.80 -8.25
N SER A 144 -1.69 -11.58 -9.44
CA SER A 144 -0.23 -11.67 -9.65
C SER A 144 0.50 -10.53 -8.93
N LEU A 145 0.03 -9.30 -9.08
CA LEU A 145 0.63 -8.11 -8.45
C LEU A 145 0.47 -8.16 -6.92
N ALA A 146 -0.64 -8.73 -6.43
CA ALA A 146 -0.81 -8.97 -5.01
C ALA A 146 0.22 -9.98 -4.45
N LYS A 147 0.61 -11.00 -5.21
CA LYS A 147 1.58 -12.03 -4.77
C LYS A 147 3.02 -11.55 -4.79
N ASP A 148 3.39 -10.68 -5.73
CA ASP A 148 4.76 -10.15 -5.87
C ASP A 148 5.11 -9.14 -4.77
N TYR A 149 4.11 -8.47 -4.17
CA TYR A 149 4.33 -7.37 -3.22
C TYR A 149 3.67 -7.59 -1.84
N MET A 150 2.78 -8.57 -1.65
CA MET A 150 2.32 -8.97 -0.31
C MET A 150 3.28 -9.94 0.38
N HIS A 151 4.57 -9.58 0.46
CA HIS A 151 5.55 -10.24 1.33
C HIS A 151 5.30 -10.03 2.83
N PHE A 152 4.17 -9.40 3.21
CA PHE A 152 3.70 -9.20 4.58
C PHE A 152 3.78 -10.46 5.45
N TYR A 153 3.59 -11.65 4.88
CA TYR A 153 3.69 -12.94 5.59
C TYR A 153 5.12 -13.36 5.95
N GLN A 154 6.15 -12.70 5.43
CA GLN A 154 7.57 -13.01 5.67
C GLN A 154 8.23 -12.10 6.69
N CYS A 155 7.52 -11.12 7.27
CA CYS A 155 8.01 -10.34 8.41
C CYS A 155 8.05 -11.23 9.67
N GLY A 156 9.09 -12.06 9.76
CA GLY A 156 9.37 -13.01 10.85
C GLY A 156 9.71 -12.38 12.20
N MET A 157 9.24 -11.17 12.48
CA MET A 157 9.48 -10.49 13.76
C MET A 157 8.43 -10.87 14.82
N LEU A 158 7.31 -11.50 14.42
CA LEU A 158 6.35 -12.17 15.30
C LEU A 158 6.56 -13.69 15.38
N ALA A 159 7.54 -14.23 14.64
CA ALA A 159 8.03 -15.57 14.90
C ALA A 159 8.88 -15.46 16.18
N GLY A 160 8.26 -15.77 17.32
CA GLY A 160 9.02 -16.08 18.53
C GLY A 160 10.13 -17.07 18.19
N ASP A 161 11.24 -16.97 18.91
CA ASP A 161 12.49 -17.69 18.65
C ASP A 161 12.25 -19.11 18.08
N PRO A 162 13.05 -19.54 17.08
CA PRO A 162 12.94 -20.90 16.59
C PRO A 162 13.02 -21.85 17.78
N ILE A 163 11.95 -22.60 18.01
CA ILE A 163 11.95 -23.68 18.99
C ILE A 163 13.11 -24.58 18.59
N GLU A 164 14.18 -24.59 19.39
CA GLU A 164 15.22 -25.60 19.28
C GLU A 164 14.52 -26.95 19.45
N ILE A 165 14.31 -27.63 18.32
CA ILE A 165 13.90 -29.02 18.31
C ILE A 165 15.12 -29.79 18.84
N THR A 166 15.21 -29.89 20.15
CA THR A 166 16.07 -30.86 20.80
C THR A 166 15.55 -32.23 20.37
N SER A 167 16.28 -32.86 19.45
CA SER A 167 16.03 -34.23 19.06
C SER A 167 16.18 -35.11 20.30
N PRO A 168 15.20 -35.95 20.66
CA PRO A 168 15.41 -36.94 21.69
C PRO A 168 16.35 -38.03 21.15
N ASP A 169 17.32 -38.41 21.99
CA ASP A 169 18.19 -39.59 21.83
C ASP A 169 17.38 -40.90 21.67
#